data_AF-A0A318J6W1-F1
#
_entry.id   AF-A0A318J6W1-F1
#
_cell.length_a   1.000
_cell.length_b   1.000
_cell.length_c   1.000
_cell.angle_alpha   90.00
_cell.angle_beta   90.00
_cell.angle_gamma   90.00
#
_symmetry.space_group_name_H-M   'P 1'
#
loop_
_entity.id
_entity.type
_entity.pdbx_description
1 polymer ?
#
loop_
_entity_poly.entity_id
_entity_poly.type
_entity_poly.pdbx_seq_one_letter_code
_entity_poly.pdbx_strand_id
1 'polypeptide(L)'
;MKLQHIICHMSAMVIAYGIVLVLPMLFDYAFDTCTELAVIVWLNIGLLVMRVRKIPFPSPDLRHIDVKGGLKVLWWAVFWPNYMR
;
A
#
# COMPACT_ATOMS: atom_id res chain seq x y z
N MET A 1 19.10 -16.06 -5.17
CA MET A 1 18.00 -15.58 -6.03
C MET A 1 16.75 -15.14 -5.25
N LYS A 2 16.20 -15.92 -4.30
CA LYS A 2 14.98 -15.51 -3.55
C LYS A 2 15.08 -14.20 -2.76
N LEU A 3 16.25 -13.88 -2.21
CA LEU A 3 16.44 -12.70 -1.36
C LEU A 3 16.33 -11.37 -2.14
N GLN A 4 16.90 -11.31 -3.35
CA GLN A 4 16.83 -10.11 -4.20
C GLN A 4 15.38 -9.77 -4.58
N HIS A 5 14.56 -10.79 -4.88
CA HIS A 5 13.14 -10.58 -5.18
C HIS A 5 12.36 -10.01 -3.99
N ILE A 6 12.62 -10.50 -2.77
CA ILE A 6 11.97 -9.99 -1.56
C ILE A 6 12.41 -8.54 -1.31
N ILE A 7 13.70 -8.23 -1.49
CA ILE A 7 14.22 -6.87 -1.30
C ILE A 7 13.61 -5.90 -2.32
N CYS A 8 13.55 -6.26 -3.61
CA CYS A 8 12.92 -5.43 -4.64
C CYS A 8 11.43 -5.19 -4.38
N HIS A 9 10.72 -6.21 -3.89
CA HIS A 9 9.31 -6.08 -3.54
C HIS A 9 9.08 -5.21 -2.31
N MET A 10 9.89 -5.38 -1.25
CA MET A 10 9.81 -4.56 -0.05
C MET A 10 10.18 -3.10 -0.35
N SER A 11 11.21 -2.84 -1.15
CA SER A 11 11.61 -1.48 -1.51
C SER A 11 10.53 -0.78 -2.36
N ALA A 12 9.93 -1.48 -3.32
CA ALA A 12 8.81 -0.95 -4.10
C ALA A 12 7.60 -0.58 -3.22
N MET A 13 7.27 -1.43 -2.24
CA MET A 13 6.18 -1.18 -1.29
C MET A 13 6.49 0.00 -0.36
N VAL A 14 7.72 0.11 0.15
CA VAL A 14 8.13 1.24 1.01
C VAL A 14 8.05 2.55 0.25
N ILE A 15 8.53 2.60 -0.99
CA ILE A 15 8.43 3.80 -1.84
C ILE A 15 6.96 4.15 -2.10
N ALA A 16 6.13 3.16 -2.43
CA ALA A 16 4.71 3.37 -2.68
C ALA A 16 3.97 3.89 -1.42
N TYR A 17 4.29 3.34 -0.24
CA TYR A 17 3.77 3.83 1.04
C TYR A 17 4.19 5.28 1.28
N GLY A 18 5.46 5.60 1.08
CA GLY A 18 5.98 6.96 1.21
C GLY A 18 5.20 7.94 0.35
N ILE A 19 4.99 7.61 -0.93
CA ILE A 19 4.23 8.44 -1.88
C ILE A 19 2.79 8.66 -1.41
N VAL A 20 2.11 7.61 -0.96
CA VAL A 20 0.71 7.69 -0.51
C VAL A 20 0.57 8.52 0.77
N LEU A 21 1.54 8.43 1.68
CA LEU A 21 1.50 9.12 2.97
C LEU A 21 1.91 10.60 2.90
N VAL A 22 2.54 11.07 1.82
CA VAL A 22 2.88 12.50 1.66
C VAL A 22 1.64 13.39 1.79
N LEU A 23 0.51 13.00 1.19
CA LEU A 23 -0.69 13.84 1.17
C LEU A 23 -1.38 13.91 2.55
N PRO A 24 -1.61 12.79 3.26
CA PRO A 24 -2.03 12.81 4.67
C PRO A 24 -1.08 13.58 5.59
N MET A 25 0.24 13.43 5.40
CA MET A 25 1.24 14.14 6.19
C MET A 25 1.15 15.67 6.00
N LEU A 26 0.99 16.13 4.76
CA LEU A 26 0.76 17.57 4.47
C LEU A 26 -0.55 18.06 5.06
N PHE A 27 -1.59 17.22 5.07
CA PHE A 27 -2.88 17.56 5.66
C PHE A 27 -2.79 17.66 7.18
N ASP A 28 -2.12 16.71 7.84
CA ASP A 28 -1.86 16.74 9.27
C ASP A 28 -1.05 17.97 9.67
N TYR A 29 -0.03 18.34 8.87
CA TYR A 29 0.74 19.56 9.10
C TYR A 29 -0.10 20.84 8.95
N ALA A 30 -1.06 20.87 8.02
CA ALA A 30 -1.88 22.05 7.75
C ALA A 30 -3.05 22.22 8.74
N PHE A 31 -3.62 21.12 9.22
CA PHE A 31 -4.85 21.12 10.01
C PHE A 31 -4.70 20.60 11.45
N ASP A 32 -3.47 20.24 11.86
CA ASP A 32 -3.15 19.63 13.16
C ASP A 32 -4.02 18.38 13.45
N THR A 33 -4.05 17.48 12.48
CA THR A 33 -4.83 16.23 12.52
C THR A 33 -3.93 14.99 12.64
N CYS A 34 -4.55 13.81 12.78
CA CYS A 34 -3.86 12.51 12.83
C CYS A 34 -4.29 11.60 11.65
N THR A 35 -4.57 12.18 10.49
CA THR A 35 -5.04 11.48 9.29
C THR A 35 -4.00 10.53 8.73
N GLU A 36 -2.70 10.82 8.84
CA GLU A 36 -1.61 9.93 8.43
C GLU A 36 -1.71 8.59 9.16
N LEU A 37 -1.82 8.61 10.49
CA LEU A 37 -1.98 7.40 11.31
C LEU A 37 -3.24 6.62 10.93
N ALA A 38 -4.36 7.32 10.71
CA ALA A 38 -5.61 6.69 10.27
C ALA A 38 -5.45 5.99 8.91
N VAL A 39 -4.77 6.61 7.95
CA VAL A 39 -4.48 6.04 6.63
C VAL A 39 -3.54 4.84 6.74
N ILE A 40 -2.51 4.90 7.59
CA ILE A 40 -1.61 3.75 7.84
C ILE A 40 -2.41 2.56 8.38
N VAL A 41 -3.25 2.77 9.39
CA VAL A 41 -4.08 1.71 9.98
C VAL A 41 -5.03 1.13 8.93
N TRP A 42 -5.69 2.00 8.16
CA TRP A 42 -6.63 1.59 7.12
C TRP A 42 -5.97 0.74 6.03
N LEU A 43 -4.81 1.18 5.52
CA LEU A 43 -4.04 0.44 4.51
C LEU A 43 -3.62 -0.95 5.02
N ASN A 44 -3.14 -1.04 6.26
CA ASN A 44 -2.74 -2.32 6.84
C ASN A 44 -3.92 -3.28 7.01
N ILE A 45 -5.08 -2.76 7.45
CA ILE A 45 -6.33 -3.54 7.50
C ILE A 45 -6.71 -4.01 6.10
N GLY A 46 -6.69 -3.12 5.11
CA GLY A 46 -7.02 -3.46 3.72
C GLY A 46 -6.13 -4.55 3.14
N LEU A 47 -4.81 -4.44 3.33
CA LEU A 47 -3.84 -5.47 2.92
C LEU A 47 -4.11 -6.82 3.61
N LEU A 48 -4.41 -6.80 4.91
CA LEU A 48 -4.74 -8.00 5.66
C LEU A 48 -6.03 -8.65 5.12
N VAL A 49 -7.07 -7.85 4.89
CA VAL A 49 -8.35 -8.34 4.37
C VAL A 49 -8.18 -8.90 2.97
N MET A 50 -7.45 -8.21 2.08
CA MET A 50 -7.14 -8.71 0.74
C MET A 50 -6.41 -10.05 0.79
N ARG A 51 -5.50 -10.24 1.75
CA ARG A 51 -4.78 -11.50 1.98
C ARG A 51 -5.71 -12.61 2.50
N VAL A 52 -6.58 -12.31 3.45
CA VAL A 52 -7.52 -13.28 4.05
C VAL A 52 -8.60 -13.70 3.05
N ARG A 53 -9.15 -12.74 2.30
CA ARG A 53 -10.22 -12.94 1.32
C ARG A 53 -9.70 -13.41 -0.05
N LYS A 54 -8.38 -13.48 -0.23
CA LYS A 54 -7.71 -13.87 -1.49
C LYS A 54 -8.26 -13.08 -2.70
N ILE A 55 -8.42 -11.77 -2.53
CA ILE A 55 -8.88 -10.91 -3.62
C ILE A 55 -7.83 -10.99 -4.75
N PRO A 56 -8.23 -11.25 -6.01
CA PRO A 56 -7.28 -11.32 -7.12
C PRO A 56 -6.80 -9.91 -7.48
N PHE A 57 -5.79 -9.42 -6.77
CA PHE A 57 -5.15 -8.14 -7.06
C PHE A 57 -3.85 -8.35 -7.85
N PRO A 58 -3.49 -7.41 -8.75
CA PRO A 58 -2.24 -7.50 -9.49
C PRO A 58 -1.07 -7.34 -8.52
N SER A 59 -0.31 -8.42 -8.32
CA SER A 59 0.93 -8.38 -7.57
C SER A 59 2.01 -7.62 -8.37
N PRO A 60 2.86 -6.82 -7.71
CA PRO A 60 3.98 -6.12 -8.36
C PRO A 60 4.89 -7.10 -9.08
N ASP A 61 5.46 -6.68 -10.22
CA ASP A 61 6.45 -7.49 -10.92
C ASP A 61 7.67 -7.71 -9.99
N LEU A 62 8.05 -8.98 -9.81
CA LEU A 62 9.13 -9.39 -8.91
C LEU A 62 10.51 -9.22 -9.54
N ARG A 63 10.60 -8.94 -10.84
CA ARG A 63 11.88 -8.85 -11.57
C ARG A 63 12.57 -7.50 -11.43
N HIS A 64 11.83 -6.44 -11.11
CA HIS A 64 12.33 -5.07 -10.98
C HIS A 64 11.63 -4.34 -9.83
N ILE A 65 12.12 -3.15 -9.45
CA ILE A 65 11.46 -2.30 -8.46
C ILE A 65 10.19 -1.71 -9.11
N ASP A 66 9.06 -2.42 -8.94
CA ASP A 66 7.78 -2.02 -9.51
C ASP A 66 6.96 -1.15 -8.54
N VAL A 67 7.32 0.13 -8.46
CA VAL A 67 6.60 1.13 -7.66
C VAL A 67 5.14 1.28 -8.12
N LYS A 68 4.88 1.16 -9.43
CA LYS A 68 3.52 1.23 -9.98
C LYS A 68 2.67 0.06 -9.50
N GLY A 69 3.24 -1.14 -9.45
CA GLY A 69 2.63 -2.33 -8.84
C GLY A 69 2.34 -2.10 -7.37
N GLY A 70 3.31 -1.58 -6.60
CA GLY A 70 3.10 -1.23 -5.19
C GLY A 70 1.95 -0.24 -4.98
N LEU A 71 1.89 0.83 -5.78
CA LEU A 71 0.80 1.80 -5.75
C LEU A 71 -0.55 1.19 -6.10
N LYS A 72 -0.61 0.27 -7.08
CA LYS A 72 -1.84 -0.47 -7.39
C LYS A 72 -2.29 -1.33 -6.20
N VAL A 73 -1.38 -2.05 -5.56
CA VAL A 73 -1.72 -2.85 -4.37
C VAL A 73 -2.27 -1.95 -3.26
N LEU A 74 -1.63 -0.82 -2.99
CA LEU A 74 -2.10 0.15 -2.00
C LEU A 74 -3.46 0.74 -2.37
N TRP A 75 -3.68 1.07 -3.64
CA TRP A 75 -4.98 1.52 -4.13
C TRP A 75 -6.08 0.50 -3.82
N TRP A 76 -5.84 -0.77 -4.13
CA TRP A 76 -6.77 -1.84 -3.79
C TRP A 76 -6.96 -1.98 -2.28
N ALA A 77 -5.90 -1.80 -1.50
CA ALA A 77 -5.96 -1.83 -0.04
C ALA A 77 -6.65 -0.60 0.56
N VAL A 78 -6.76 0.53 -0.13
CA VAL A 78 -7.61 1.65 0.31
C VAL A 78 -9.08 1.33 0.05
N PHE A 79 -9.37 0.81 -1.15
CA PHE A 79 -10.73 0.56 -1.63
C PHE A 79 -11.22 -0.88 -1.39
N TRP A 80 -10.56 -1.62 -0.51
CA TRP A 80 -10.89 -3.00 -0.16
C TRP A 80 -12.38 -3.26 0.14
N PRO A 81 -13.15 -2.36 0.79
CA PRO A 81 -14.56 -2.64 1.08
C PRO A 81 -15.41 -2.75 -0.18
N ASN A 82 -15.03 -2.04 -1.25
CA ASN A 82 -15.76 -2.06 -2.52
C ASN A 82 -15.58 -3.39 -3.26
N TYR A 83 -14.49 -4.10 -3.01
CA TYR A 83 -14.19 -5.41 -3.63
C TYR A 83 -14.75 -6.59 -2.83
N MET A 84 -15.44 -6.33 -1.72
CA MET A 84 -16.07 -7.36 -0.88
C MET A 84 -17.59 -7.50 -1.08
N ARG A 85 -18.20 -6.63 -1.88
CA ARG A 85 -19.60 -6.79 -2.33
C ARG A 85 -19.69 -7.86 -3.40
#